data_AF-A0A1J4J8G7-F1
#
_entry.id   AF-A0A1J4J8G7-F1
#
_cell.length_a   1.000
_cell.length_b   1.000
_cell.length_c   1.000
_cell.angle_alpha   90.00
_cell.angle_beta   90.00
_cell.angle_gamma   90.00
#
_symmetry.space_group_name_H-M   'P 1'
#
loop_
_entity.id
_entity.type
_entity.pdbx_description
1 polymer ?
#
loop_
_entity_poly.entity_id
_entity_poly.type
_entity_poly.pdbx_seq_one_letter_code
_entity_poly.pdbx_strand_id
1 'polypeptide(L)'
;MMFSMFKRSLKYDNFSDTICPDIFSIILMKVLAFNGSPRGGCNTGNMLKSALDGCRSKGAITKLINLNEINFKGCQSCLLCKRNKETSGKCYYKDNLSPILEEVNSADALLFGSPVYYGLPASNLTSFLERALYSNDMFGETSVKKKMKTGLIFTMHCTKKFASEERKYDPVFERMREYIQKIFGHCEVVNSYNTSITPNYEKYAVYSWVDPVAKKKAIKEVLPEDLKRAYDLGRRICTD
;
A
#
# COMPACT_ATOMS: atom_id res chain seq x y z
N MET A 1 -5.90 35.65 -54.23
CA MET A 1 -4.47 35.84 -53.89
C MET A 1 -4.41 36.24 -52.42
N MET A 2 -3.81 35.36 -51.60
CA MET A 2 -3.20 35.66 -50.30
C MET A 2 -4.04 36.09 -49.07
N PHE A 3 -4.07 35.15 -48.12
CA PHE A 3 -3.93 35.28 -46.66
C PHE A 3 -5.07 35.89 -45.80
N SER A 4 -5.84 35.02 -45.15
CA SER A 4 -6.26 35.23 -43.75
C SER A 4 -5.68 34.14 -42.88
N MET A 5 -4.77 34.53 -41.99
CA MET A 5 -4.01 33.67 -41.09
C MET A 5 -4.70 33.57 -39.71
N PHE A 6 -4.67 32.34 -39.16
CA PHE A 6 -4.68 31.99 -37.74
C PHE A 6 -5.98 32.03 -36.92
N LYS A 7 -6.68 30.88 -36.93
CA LYS A 7 -7.16 30.21 -35.70
C LYS A 7 -6.77 28.73 -35.77
N ARG A 8 -5.68 28.33 -35.10
CA ARG A 8 -5.31 26.91 -34.94
C ARG A 8 -5.93 26.40 -33.63
N SER A 9 -7.03 25.66 -33.77
CA SER A 9 -7.57 24.78 -32.73
C SER A 9 -6.74 23.48 -32.78
N LEU A 10 -6.07 23.14 -31.69
CA LEU A 10 -5.48 21.82 -31.49
C LEU A 10 -6.61 20.86 -31.12
N LYS A 11 -7.03 20.05 -32.09
CA LYS A 11 -7.80 18.82 -31.84
C LYS A 11 -6.80 17.69 -31.58
N TYR A 12 -7.00 16.97 -30.49
CA TYR A 12 -6.31 15.73 -30.19
C TYR A 12 -6.82 14.66 -31.17
N ASP A 13 -5.93 14.19 -32.04
CA ASP A 13 -6.20 13.05 -32.93
C ASP A 13 -5.89 11.72 -32.22
N ASN A 14 -6.68 10.72 -32.58
CA ASN A 14 -6.75 9.39 -32.00
C ASN A 14 -5.40 8.66 -31.97
N PHE A 15 -5.02 8.22 -30.78
CA PHE A 15 -3.78 7.52 -30.47
C PHE A 15 -3.96 5.99 -30.55
N SER A 16 -4.46 5.45 -31.67
CA SER A 16 -4.68 3.99 -31.81
C SER A 16 -3.91 3.29 -32.94
N ASP A 17 -3.34 4.00 -33.93
CA ASP A 17 -3.02 3.31 -35.20
C ASP A 17 -1.52 3.31 -35.58
N THR A 18 -0.58 3.48 -34.65
CA THR A 18 0.87 3.49 -34.99
C THR A 18 1.81 2.81 -33.97
N ILE A 19 1.31 1.90 -33.13
CA ILE A 19 2.18 1.16 -32.21
C ILE A 19 2.31 -0.29 -32.70
N CYS A 20 3.53 -0.70 -33.05
CA CYS A 20 3.87 -2.09 -33.37
C CYS A 20 3.32 -3.05 -32.29
N PRO A 21 2.71 -4.19 -32.66
CA PRO A 21 2.26 -5.22 -31.71
C PRO A 21 3.38 -5.70 -30.76
N ASP A 22 4.65 -5.63 -31.19
CA ASP A 22 5.80 -6.03 -30.39
C ASP A 22 6.15 -5.07 -29.24
N ILE A 23 5.64 -3.83 -29.24
CA ILE A 23 5.85 -2.85 -28.15
C ILE A 23 4.92 -3.13 -26.96
N PHE A 24 3.81 -3.84 -27.17
CA PHE A 24 2.96 -4.33 -26.07
C PHE A 24 3.66 -5.37 -25.17
N SER A 25 4.80 -5.91 -25.62
CA SER A 25 5.61 -6.86 -24.84
C SER A 25 6.60 -6.18 -23.88
N ILE A 26 6.58 -4.86 -23.72
CA ILE A 26 7.08 -4.26 -22.48
C ILE A 26 6.02 -4.55 -21.42
N ILE A 27 6.17 -5.68 -20.73
CA ILE A 27 5.34 -6.01 -19.55
C ILE A 27 5.67 -4.97 -18.48
N LEU A 28 4.96 -3.84 -18.49
CA LEU A 28 5.09 -2.82 -17.46
C LEU A 28 4.57 -3.41 -16.16
N MET A 29 5.46 -3.60 -15.17
CA MET A 29 5.09 -4.13 -13.86
C MET A 29 3.96 -3.29 -13.25
N LYS A 30 2.87 -3.93 -12.86
CA LYS A 30 1.73 -3.31 -12.19
C LYS A 30 1.87 -3.43 -10.68
N VAL A 31 1.91 -2.29 -10.00
CA VAL A 31 2.07 -2.20 -8.54
C VAL A 31 0.82 -1.59 -7.92
N LEU A 32 0.23 -2.29 -6.96
CA LEU A 32 -0.88 -1.78 -6.17
C LEU A 32 -0.41 -1.44 -4.76
N ALA A 33 -0.72 -0.22 -4.29
CA ALA A 33 -0.49 0.20 -2.92
C ALA A 33 -1.82 0.39 -2.19
N PHE A 34 -1.95 -0.16 -0.99
CA PHE A 34 -3.14 -0.08 -0.16
C PHE A 34 -2.86 0.75 1.09
N ASN A 35 -3.52 1.89 1.21
CA ASN A 35 -3.41 2.78 2.34
C ASN A 35 -4.52 2.48 3.35
N GLY A 36 -4.15 1.86 4.48
CA GLY A 36 -5.02 1.62 5.62
C GLY A 36 -5.26 2.84 6.51
N SER A 37 -4.59 3.96 6.25
CA SER A 37 -4.81 5.18 7.02
C SER A 37 -6.16 5.80 6.70
N PRO A 38 -6.92 6.25 7.72
CA PRO A 38 -8.10 7.09 7.50
C PRO A 38 -7.79 8.43 6.82
N ARG A 39 -6.51 8.85 6.81
CA ARG A 39 -6.06 10.13 6.27
C ARG A 39 -5.10 9.90 5.11
N GLY A 40 -5.62 9.99 3.88
CA GLY A 40 -4.90 9.69 2.64
C GLY A 40 -3.59 10.46 2.43
N GLY A 41 -3.52 11.72 2.86
CA GLY A 41 -2.38 12.62 2.62
C GLY A 41 -1.37 12.75 3.77
N CYS A 42 -1.44 11.90 4.80
CA CYS A 42 -0.59 12.02 5.99
C CYS A 42 0.57 11.01 5.96
N ASN A 43 1.19 10.73 7.12
CA ASN A 43 2.41 9.93 7.27
C ASN A 43 2.40 8.63 6.42
N THR A 44 1.41 7.76 6.60
CA THR A 44 1.32 6.48 5.88
C THR A 44 1.19 6.66 4.37
N GLY A 45 0.34 7.59 3.94
CA GLY A 45 0.16 7.91 2.53
C GLY A 45 1.44 8.47 1.89
N ASN A 46 2.18 9.32 2.60
CA ASN A 46 3.45 9.86 2.12
C ASN A 46 4.54 8.79 2.00
N MET A 47 4.62 7.88 2.97
CA MET A 47 5.54 6.74 2.89
C MET A 47 5.19 5.82 1.71
N LEU A 48 3.90 5.52 1.51
CA LEU A 48 3.45 4.74 0.34
C LEU A 48 3.74 5.46 -0.98
N LYS A 49 3.51 6.77 -1.06
CA LYS A 49 3.85 7.57 -2.26
C LYS A 49 5.34 7.49 -2.58
N SER A 50 6.20 7.62 -1.56
CA SER A 50 7.66 7.47 -1.72
C SER A 50 8.04 6.09 -2.23
N ALA A 51 7.44 5.02 -1.70
CA ALA A 51 7.65 3.66 -2.22
C ALA A 51 7.15 3.51 -3.66
N LEU A 52 6.01 4.10 -4.01
CA LEU A 52 5.52 4.14 -5.38
C LEU A 52 6.44 4.93 -6.31
N ASP A 53 7.06 6.03 -5.85
CA ASP A 53 8.10 6.74 -6.60
C ASP A 53 9.31 5.84 -6.88
N GLY A 54 9.70 5.04 -5.89
CA GLY A 54 10.72 4.00 -6.05
C GLY A 54 10.38 3.01 -7.17
N CYS A 55 9.14 2.51 -7.19
CA CYS A 55 8.66 1.64 -8.26
C CYS A 55 8.57 2.34 -9.62
N ARG A 56 8.08 3.58 -9.68
CA ARG A 56 8.06 4.38 -10.92
C ARG A 56 9.45 4.60 -11.50
N SER A 57 10.46 4.78 -10.64
CA SER A 57 11.86 4.88 -11.07
C SER A 57 12.40 3.61 -11.77
N LYS A 58 11.68 2.49 -11.66
CA LYS A 58 11.95 1.22 -12.33
C LYS A 58 11.02 0.95 -13.52
N GLY A 59 10.21 1.93 -13.92
CA GLY A 59 9.28 1.81 -15.04
C GLY A 59 7.95 1.15 -14.70
N ALA A 60 7.65 0.92 -13.42
CA ALA A 60 6.39 0.30 -13.02
C ALA A 60 5.18 1.25 -13.14
N ILE A 61 4.02 0.71 -13.53
CA ILE A 61 2.73 1.40 -13.42
C ILE A 61 2.20 1.21 -12.01
N THR A 62 1.86 2.32 -11.35
CA THR A 62 1.48 2.31 -9.93
C THR A 62 0.07 2.82 -9.71
N LYS A 63 -0.68 2.20 -8.79
CA LYS A 63 -1.98 2.68 -8.31
C LYS A 63 -2.01 2.70 -6.79
N LEU A 64 -2.44 3.81 -6.20
CA LEU A 64 -2.68 3.95 -4.77
C LEU A 64 -4.19 3.83 -4.49
N ILE A 65 -4.56 2.94 -3.57
CA ILE A 65 -5.93 2.70 -3.13
C ILE A 65 -6.08 3.12 -1.67
N ASN A 66 -6.93 4.10 -1.39
CA ASN A 66 -7.27 4.51 -0.03
C ASN A 66 -8.41 3.63 0.50
N LEU A 67 -8.09 2.71 1.41
CA LEU A 67 -9.07 1.76 1.94
C LEU A 67 -10.21 2.46 2.70
N ASN A 68 -9.93 3.58 3.36
CA ASN A 68 -10.93 4.34 4.10
C ASN A 68 -12.02 4.98 3.22
N GLU A 69 -11.80 5.10 1.91
CA GLU A 69 -12.77 5.66 0.96
C GLU A 69 -13.72 4.58 0.41
N ILE A 70 -13.50 3.32 0.79
CA ILE A 70 -14.25 2.17 0.29
C ILE A 70 -15.18 1.70 1.41
N ASN A 71 -16.47 1.54 1.07
CA ASN A 71 -17.43 0.90 1.97
C ASN A 71 -17.31 -0.63 1.84
N PHE A 72 -16.60 -1.28 2.76
CA PHE A 72 -16.43 -2.73 2.76
C PHE A 72 -16.37 -3.30 4.18
N LYS A 73 -16.55 -4.62 4.29
CA LYS A 73 -16.35 -5.35 5.55
C LYS A 73 -15.11 -6.25 5.50
N GLY A 74 -14.60 -6.58 6.68
CA GLY A 74 -13.62 -7.65 6.87
C GLY A 74 -14.17 -9.03 6.49
N CYS A 75 -13.38 -10.09 6.72
CA CYS A 75 -13.82 -11.44 6.37
C CYS A 75 -15.10 -11.81 7.14
N GLN A 76 -16.11 -12.32 6.44
CA GLN A 76 -17.39 -12.73 7.04
C GLN A 76 -17.46 -14.23 7.32
N SER A 77 -16.34 -14.95 7.17
CA SER A 77 -16.26 -16.40 7.39
C SER A 77 -17.36 -17.21 6.70
N CYS A 78 -17.84 -16.76 5.54
CA CYS A 78 -18.89 -17.45 4.77
C CYS A 78 -18.40 -18.74 4.07
N LEU A 79 -17.09 -18.98 4.08
CA LEU A 79 -16.40 -20.16 3.53
C LEU A 79 -16.64 -20.44 2.02
N LEU A 80 -17.23 -19.50 1.28
CA LEU A 80 -17.47 -19.67 -0.16
C LEU A 80 -16.15 -19.85 -0.96
N CYS A 81 -15.10 -19.14 -0.58
CA CYS A 81 -13.75 -19.28 -1.13
C CYS A 81 -13.02 -20.57 -0.67
N LYS A 82 -13.67 -21.40 0.13
CA LYS A 82 -13.17 -22.69 0.64
C LYS A 82 -14.03 -23.87 0.21
N ARG A 83 -15.04 -23.64 -0.63
CA ARG A 83 -15.97 -24.69 -1.08
C ARG A 83 -15.26 -25.79 -1.85
N ASN A 84 -14.34 -25.44 -2.76
CA ASN A 84 -13.52 -26.39 -3.51
C ASN A 84 -12.28 -25.67 -4.08
N LYS A 85 -11.44 -26.40 -4.83
CA LYS A 85 -10.22 -25.83 -5.44
C LYS A 85 -10.53 -24.74 -6.48
N GLU A 86 -11.65 -24.83 -7.19
CA GLU A 86 -12.05 -23.87 -8.23
C GLU A 86 -12.50 -22.52 -7.65
N THR A 87 -13.05 -22.52 -6.44
CA THR A 87 -13.43 -21.29 -5.73
C THR A 87 -12.28 -20.66 -4.94
N SER A 88 -11.11 -21.27 -4.96
CA SER A 88 -9.96 -20.69 -4.27
C SER A 88 -9.33 -19.54 -5.05
N GLY A 89 -8.67 -18.63 -4.33
CA GLY A 89 -8.05 -17.43 -4.90
C GLY A 89 -9.03 -16.29 -5.19
N LYS A 90 -10.32 -16.46 -4.86
CA LYS A 90 -11.35 -15.44 -5.03
C LYS A 90 -12.22 -15.30 -3.78
N CYS A 91 -12.40 -14.07 -3.30
CA CYS A 91 -13.39 -13.76 -2.27
C CYS A 91 -14.77 -13.59 -2.92
N TYR A 92 -15.78 -14.34 -2.46
CA TYR A 92 -17.14 -14.27 -3.00
C TYR A 92 -18.09 -13.37 -2.21
N TYR A 93 -17.60 -12.74 -1.13
CA TYR A 93 -18.36 -11.71 -0.44
C TYR A 93 -18.47 -10.48 -1.36
N LYS A 94 -19.70 -10.06 -1.65
CA LYS A 94 -20.01 -8.99 -2.61
C LYS A 94 -20.13 -7.65 -1.88
N ASP A 95 -19.17 -6.77 -2.11
CA ASP A 95 -19.19 -5.37 -1.69
C ASP A 95 -18.19 -4.56 -2.55
N ASN A 96 -17.92 -3.31 -2.19
CA ASN A 96 -17.05 -2.44 -2.99
C ASN A 96 -15.57 -2.88 -2.98
N LEU A 97 -15.18 -3.87 -2.17
CA LEU A 97 -13.84 -4.43 -2.21
C LEU A 97 -13.67 -5.53 -3.26
N SER A 98 -14.76 -6.16 -3.71
CA SER A 98 -14.72 -7.26 -4.68
C SER A 98 -13.89 -6.95 -5.94
N PRO A 99 -14.08 -5.83 -6.67
CA PRO A 99 -13.27 -5.54 -7.86
C PRO A 99 -11.79 -5.31 -7.54
N ILE A 100 -11.49 -4.78 -6.34
CA ILE A 100 -10.11 -4.51 -5.92
C ILE A 100 -9.37 -5.82 -5.61
N LEU A 101 -10.04 -6.79 -5.00
CA LEU A 101 -9.47 -8.13 -4.78
C LEU A 101 -9.22 -8.86 -6.12
N GLU A 102 -10.04 -8.62 -7.14
CA GLU A 102 -9.76 -9.14 -8.49
C GLU A 102 -8.53 -8.46 -9.12
N GLU A 103 -8.35 -7.15 -8.92
CA GLU A 103 -7.14 -6.45 -9.36
C GLU A 103 -5.86 -6.97 -8.70
N VAL A 104 -5.91 -7.38 -7.42
CA VAL A 104 -4.75 -7.96 -6.69
C VAL A 104 -4.19 -9.16 -7.43
N ASN A 105 -5.04 -10.03 -7.98
CA ASN A 105 -4.61 -11.23 -8.71
C ASN A 105 -3.88 -10.93 -10.02
N SER A 106 -4.01 -9.70 -10.56
CA SER A 106 -3.33 -9.24 -11.77
C SER A 106 -2.01 -8.48 -11.49
N ALA A 107 -1.79 -8.02 -10.26
CA ALA A 107 -0.63 -7.20 -9.91
C ALA A 107 0.67 -8.01 -9.91
N ASP A 108 1.81 -7.34 -10.12
CA ASP A 108 3.16 -7.93 -10.06
C ASP A 108 3.80 -7.73 -8.68
N ALA A 109 3.46 -6.63 -8.01
CA ALA A 109 3.92 -6.30 -6.67
C ALA A 109 2.84 -5.58 -5.87
N LEU A 110 2.90 -5.71 -4.54
CA LEU A 110 1.94 -5.13 -3.61
C LEU A 110 2.63 -4.32 -2.51
N LEU A 111 2.07 -3.17 -2.17
CA LEU A 111 2.48 -2.37 -1.03
C LEU A 111 1.31 -2.21 -0.07
N PHE A 112 1.57 -2.40 1.21
CA PHE A 112 0.57 -2.24 2.27
C PHE A 112 1.07 -1.19 3.24
N GLY A 113 0.29 -0.15 3.51
CA GLY A 113 0.64 0.87 4.48
C GLY A 113 -0.41 0.96 5.57
N SER A 114 0.02 1.04 6.83
CA SER A 114 -0.90 1.22 7.95
C SER A 114 -0.33 2.11 9.04
N PRO A 115 -1.14 3.01 9.63
CA PRO A 115 -0.82 3.53 10.94
C PRO A 115 -1.01 2.46 12.01
N VAL A 116 -0.23 2.54 13.09
CA VAL A 116 -0.37 1.65 14.24
C VAL A 116 -1.22 2.32 15.31
N TYR A 117 -2.35 1.70 15.64
CA TYR A 117 -3.28 2.14 16.68
C TYR A 117 -3.36 1.05 17.75
N TYR A 118 -3.09 1.43 19.01
CA TYR A 118 -3.08 0.50 20.14
C TYR A 118 -2.17 -0.73 19.95
N GLY A 119 -1.05 -0.57 19.21
CA GLY A 119 -0.13 -1.66 18.91
C GLY A 119 -0.55 -2.59 17.76
N LEU A 120 -1.68 -2.30 17.11
CA LEU A 120 -2.20 -3.07 15.98
C LEU A 120 -2.24 -2.21 14.72
N PRO A 121 -2.09 -2.81 13.53
CA PRO A 121 -2.40 -2.15 12.27
C PRO A 121 -3.86 -1.66 12.25
N ALA A 122 -4.09 -0.52 11.62
CA ALA A 122 -5.44 0.04 11.47
C ALA A 122 -6.43 -0.97 10.85
N SER A 123 -7.67 -0.93 11.33
CA SER A 123 -8.75 -1.84 10.94
C SER A 123 -8.96 -1.92 9.43
N ASN A 124 -8.86 -0.80 8.71
CA ASN A 124 -9.01 -0.78 7.26
C ASN A 124 -8.03 -1.73 6.56
N LEU A 125 -6.73 -1.71 6.93
CA LEU A 125 -5.77 -2.64 6.34
C LEU A 125 -6.05 -4.08 6.81
N THR A 126 -6.31 -4.26 8.10
CA THR A 126 -6.57 -5.60 8.67
C THR A 126 -7.77 -6.27 7.99
N SER A 127 -8.90 -5.56 7.84
CA SER A 127 -10.10 -6.06 7.17
C SER A 127 -9.88 -6.36 5.68
N PHE A 128 -9.03 -5.58 5.00
CA PHE A 128 -8.61 -5.89 3.63
C PHE A 128 -7.78 -7.18 3.58
N LEU A 129 -6.75 -7.30 4.43
CA LEU A 129 -5.85 -8.45 4.48
C LEU A 129 -6.57 -9.73 4.89
N GLU A 130 -7.53 -9.66 5.81
CA GLU A 130 -8.39 -10.80 6.16
C GLU A 130 -9.01 -11.43 4.92
N ARG A 131 -9.53 -10.61 4.00
CA ARG A 131 -10.16 -11.11 2.77
C ARG A 131 -9.15 -11.51 1.72
N ALA A 132 -8.11 -10.70 1.51
CA ALA A 132 -7.08 -10.96 0.51
C ALA A 132 -6.25 -12.22 0.81
N LEU A 133 -5.87 -12.43 2.08
CA LEU A 133 -5.09 -13.59 2.49
C LEU A 133 -5.97 -14.83 2.62
N TYR A 134 -7.12 -14.74 3.28
CA TYR A 134 -7.97 -15.90 3.53
C TYR A 134 -8.53 -16.50 2.22
N SER A 135 -8.90 -15.68 1.23
CA SER A 135 -9.35 -16.23 -0.06
C SER A 135 -8.25 -16.97 -0.81
N ASN A 136 -6.98 -16.65 -0.54
CA ASN A 136 -5.82 -17.24 -1.22
C ASN A 136 -5.15 -18.38 -0.42
N ASP A 137 -5.48 -18.60 0.85
CA ASP A 137 -4.88 -19.67 1.69
C ASP A 137 -5.69 -20.99 1.66
N MET A 138 -5.25 -22.00 0.93
CA MET A 138 -5.84 -23.35 0.94
C MET A 138 -5.07 -24.29 1.86
N PHE A 139 -5.07 -23.97 3.16
CA PHE A 139 -4.57 -24.87 4.22
C PHE A 139 -3.17 -25.42 3.94
N GLY A 140 -2.25 -24.56 3.50
CA GLY A 140 -0.87 -24.93 3.17
C GLY A 140 -0.47 -24.65 1.73
N GLU A 141 -1.44 -24.51 0.82
CA GLU A 141 -1.23 -24.10 -0.56
C GLU A 141 -1.73 -22.66 -0.80
N THR A 142 -1.01 -21.87 -1.59
CA THR A 142 -1.48 -20.55 -2.03
C THR A 142 -2.17 -20.65 -3.40
N SER A 143 -3.26 -19.91 -3.58
CA SER A 143 -3.96 -19.80 -4.88
C SER A 143 -3.46 -18.67 -5.76
N VAL A 144 -2.47 -17.93 -5.27
CA VAL A 144 -1.77 -16.90 -6.04
C VAL A 144 -0.93 -17.59 -7.12
N LYS A 145 -1.21 -17.28 -8.39
CA LYS A 145 -0.60 -17.95 -9.56
C LYS A 145 0.88 -17.59 -9.77
N LYS A 146 1.31 -16.41 -9.32
CA LYS A 146 2.68 -15.92 -9.44
C LYS A 146 3.14 -15.32 -8.11
N LYS A 147 4.35 -15.65 -7.68
CA LYS A 147 4.93 -14.98 -6.49
C LYS A 147 5.06 -13.49 -6.79
N MET A 148 4.61 -12.67 -5.84
CA MET A 148 4.67 -11.22 -5.89
C MET A 148 5.64 -10.73 -4.82
N LYS A 149 6.50 -9.77 -5.19
CA LYS A 149 7.29 -9.02 -4.21
C LYS A 149 6.33 -8.07 -3.48
N THR A 150 6.28 -8.15 -2.15
CA THR A 150 5.46 -7.23 -1.35
C THR A 150 6.25 -6.43 -0.35
N GLY A 151 5.70 -5.28 0.05
CA GLY A 151 6.26 -4.44 1.11
C GLY A 151 5.18 -3.95 2.07
N LEU A 152 5.52 -3.90 3.36
CA LEU A 152 4.65 -3.50 4.45
C LEU A 152 5.25 -2.28 5.16
N ILE A 153 4.49 -1.20 5.26
CA ILE A 153 4.92 0.07 5.81
C ILE A 153 4.06 0.38 7.05
N PHE A 154 4.71 0.52 8.20
CA PHE A 154 4.05 0.98 9.42
C PHE A 154 4.47 2.39 9.80
N THR A 155 3.50 3.21 10.18
CA THR A 155 3.76 4.54 10.73
C THR A 155 3.20 4.66 12.13
N MET A 156 3.99 5.15 13.08
CA MET A 156 3.55 5.31 14.47
C MET A 156 4.07 6.59 15.10
N HIS A 157 3.33 7.08 16.09
CA HIS A 157 3.65 8.33 16.75
C HIS A 157 4.73 8.16 17.84
N CYS A 158 4.89 6.96 18.37
CA CYS A 158 5.81 6.63 19.44
C CYS A 158 7.24 6.43 18.92
N THR A 159 8.20 6.45 19.86
CA THR A 159 9.61 6.17 19.56
C THR A 159 9.82 4.69 19.25
N LYS A 160 10.93 4.36 18.58
CA LYS A 160 11.33 2.95 18.37
C LYS A 160 11.51 2.21 19.69
N LYS A 161 12.15 2.84 20.68
CA LYS A 161 12.32 2.27 22.03
C LYS A 161 10.97 1.88 22.64
N PHE A 162 10.00 2.79 22.64
CA PHE A 162 8.67 2.50 23.18
C PHE A 162 7.98 1.36 22.44
N ALA A 163 7.99 1.39 21.11
CA ALA A 163 7.34 0.37 20.29
C ALA A 163 7.98 -1.02 20.44
N SER A 164 9.30 -1.11 20.27
CA SER A 164 10.04 -2.37 20.17
C SER A 164 10.43 -2.94 21.53
N GLU A 165 10.90 -2.10 22.45
CA GLU A 165 11.47 -2.56 23.72
C GLU A 165 10.42 -2.64 24.83
N GLU A 166 9.57 -1.61 24.97
CA GLU A 166 8.62 -1.50 26.08
C GLU A 166 7.28 -2.17 25.77
N ARG A 167 6.77 -2.02 24.55
CA ARG A 167 5.44 -2.51 24.15
C ARG A 167 5.46 -3.74 23.25
N LYS A 168 6.63 -4.16 22.77
CA LYS A 168 6.81 -5.35 21.94
C LYS A 168 5.87 -5.39 20.72
N TYR A 169 5.83 -4.33 19.92
CA TYR A 169 5.02 -4.28 18.70
C TYR A 169 5.61 -5.11 17.55
N ASP A 170 6.94 -5.31 17.53
CA ASP A 170 7.63 -5.98 16.42
C ASP A 170 7.09 -7.41 16.13
N PRO A 171 6.78 -8.27 17.12
CA PRO A 171 6.15 -9.58 16.85
C PRO A 171 4.79 -9.50 16.13
N VAL A 172 4.02 -8.43 16.33
CA VAL A 172 2.74 -8.23 15.63
C VAL A 172 3.00 -7.94 14.14
N PHE A 173 3.97 -7.08 13.86
CA PHE A 173 4.37 -6.74 12.50
C PHE A 173 4.99 -7.92 11.77
N GLU A 174 5.81 -8.68 12.47
CA GLU A 174 6.46 -9.87 11.94
C GLU A 174 5.45 -10.96 11.59
N ARG A 175 4.46 -11.21 12.45
CA ARG A 175 3.37 -12.14 12.13
C ARG A 175 2.59 -11.73 10.88
N MET A 176 2.30 -10.44 10.71
CA MET A 176 1.64 -9.95 9.50
C MET A 176 2.52 -10.14 8.26
N ARG A 177 3.82 -9.84 8.37
CA ARG A 177 4.81 -10.06 7.31
C ARG A 177 4.88 -11.53 6.90
N GLU A 178 4.91 -12.45 7.86
CA GLU A 178 4.94 -13.90 7.64
C GLU A 178 3.71 -14.40 6.86
N TYR A 179 2.50 -13.98 7.24
CA TYR A 179 1.30 -14.37 6.51
C TYR A 179 1.26 -13.81 5.08
N ILE A 180 1.66 -12.55 4.91
CA ILE A 180 1.78 -11.93 3.57
C ILE A 180 2.81 -12.69 2.74
N GLN A 181 3.98 -13.02 3.31
CA GLN A 181 5.01 -13.80 2.64
C GLN A 181 4.53 -15.22 2.30
N LYS A 182 3.83 -15.90 3.20
CA LYS A 182 3.28 -17.24 2.95
C LYS A 182 2.36 -17.24 1.73
N ILE A 183 1.51 -16.22 1.61
CA ILE A 183 0.50 -16.16 0.54
C ILE A 183 1.06 -15.62 -0.77
N PHE A 184 1.81 -14.51 -0.72
CA PHE A 184 2.27 -13.81 -1.93
C PHE A 184 3.71 -14.14 -2.30
N GLY A 185 4.53 -14.67 -1.40
CA GLY A 185 5.87 -15.19 -1.67
C GLY A 185 7.02 -14.36 -1.10
N HIS A 186 6.85 -13.07 -0.87
CA HIS A 186 7.88 -12.19 -0.31
C HIS A 186 7.24 -11.02 0.44
N CYS A 187 7.81 -10.59 1.56
CA CYS A 187 7.39 -9.37 2.26
C CYS A 187 8.54 -8.72 3.04
N GLU A 188 8.86 -7.48 2.71
CA GLU A 188 9.78 -6.60 3.46
C GLU A 188 8.99 -5.61 4.33
N VAL A 189 9.53 -5.24 5.50
CA VAL A 189 8.89 -4.29 6.42
C VAL A 189 9.71 -3.01 6.56
N VAL A 190 9.06 -1.85 6.47
CA VAL A 190 9.63 -0.54 6.79
C VAL A 190 8.79 0.14 7.86
N ASN A 191 9.43 0.47 8.99
CA ASN A 191 8.79 1.20 10.07
C ASN A 191 9.24 2.67 10.07
N SER A 192 8.28 3.57 10.25
CA SER A 192 8.49 4.99 10.53
C SER A 192 7.95 5.31 11.92
N TYR A 193 8.85 5.68 12.81
CA TYR A 193 8.57 6.01 14.19
C TYR A 193 8.50 7.52 14.38
N ASN A 194 8.02 7.97 15.53
CA ASN A 194 7.99 9.38 15.90
C ASN A 194 7.24 10.31 14.93
N THR A 195 6.30 9.78 14.15
CA THR A 195 5.52 10.56 13.17
C THR A 195 4.58 11.58 13.84
N SER A 196 4.11 12.56 13.05
CA SER A 196 3.19 13.60 13.53
C SER A 196 1.78 13.05 13.78
N ILE A 197 1.17 13.43 14.90
CA ILE A 197 -0.22 13.11 15.23
C ILE A 197 -1.17 14.10 14.54
N THR A 198 -0.82 15.38 14.61
CA THR A 198 -1.59 16.53 14.12
C THR A 198 -0.65 17.62 13.58
N PRO A 199 -1.03 18.37 12.53
CA PRO A 199 -0.23 19.50 12.05
C PRO A 199 -0.13 20.65 13.07
N ASN A 200 -1.09 20.77 13.98
CA ASN A 200 -1.11 21.82 15.00
C ASN A 200 -1.40 21.18 16.37
N TYR A 201 -0.36 21.02 17.19
CA TYR A 201 -0.48 20.37 18.51
C TYR A 201 -1.21 21.24 19.53
N GLU A 202 -1.06 22.56 19.48
CA GLU A 202 -1.67 23.50 20.43
C GLU A 202 -3.20 23.43 20.44
N LYS A 203 -3.81 22.97 19.34
CA LYS A 203 -5.26 22.78 19.22
C LYS A 203 -5.81 21.51 19.88
N TYR A 204 -4.97 20.62 20.41
CA TYR A 204 -5.41 19.31 20.89
C TYR A 204 -4.84 18.98 22.26
N ALA A 205 -5.61 18.23 23.05
CA ALA A 205 -5.21 17.78 24.39
C ALA A 205 -3.92 16.92 24.40
N VAL A 206 -3.51 16.36 23.26
CA VAL A 206 -2.24 15.64 23.13
C VAL A 206 -1.01 16.52 23.37
N TYR A 207 -1.16 17.85 23.32
CA TYR A 207 -0.10 18.82 23.64
C TYR A 207 0.53 18.58 25.01
N SER A 208 -0.25 18.18 26.03
CA SER A 208 0.29 17.94 27.37
C SER A 208 1.16 16.68 27.49
N TRP A 209 1.16 15.82 26.47
CA TRP A 209 1.89 14.54 26.44
C TRP A 209 3.08 14.57 25.49
N VAL A 210 3.22 15.63 24.68
CA VAL A 210 4.20 15.72 23.60
C VAL A 210 4.77 17.12 23.57
N ASP A 211 6.10 17.26 23.72
CA ASP A 211 6.81 18.49 23.38
C ASP A 211 6.75 18.71 21.86
N PRO A 212 6.00 19.72 21.37
CA PRO A 212 5.81 19.90 19.93
C PRO A 212 7.06 20.43 19.23
N VAL A 213 7.95 21.12 19.93
CA VAL A 213 9.21 21.65 19.37
C VAL A 213 10.17 20.50 19.14
N ALA A 214 10.40 19.68 20.17
CA ALA A 214 11.20 18.47 20.05
C ALA A 214 10.60 17.51 19.00
N LYS A 215 9.28 17.37 18.96
CA LYS A 215 8.58 16.53 17.98
C LYS A 215 8.79 17.00 16.54
N LYS A 216 8.60 18.30 16.26
CA LYS A 216 8.83 18.89 14.94
C LYS A 216 10.29 18.73 14.50
N LYS A 217 11.24 18.91 15.42
CA LYS A 217 12.67 18.71 15.15
C LYS A 217 12.97 17.25 14.76
N ALA A 218 12.54 16.29 15.58
CA ALA A 218 12.74 14.86 15.31
C ALA A 218 12.13 14.43 13.97
N ILE A 219 10.94 14.94 13.62
CA ILE A 219 10.31 14.66 12.31
C ILE A 219 11.15 15.22 11.16
N LYS A 220 11.65 16.46 11.27
CA LYS A 220 12.49 17.06 10.21
C LYS A 220 13.77 16.28 9.95
N GLU A 221 14.35 15.71 11.01
CA GLU A 221 15.59 14.93 10.92
C GLU A 221 15.32 13.52 10.37
N VAL A 222 14.32 12.80 10.92
CA VAL A 222 14.11 11.37 10.65
C VAL A 222 13.24 11.08 9.42
N LEU A 223 12.25 11.93 9.14
CA LEU A 223 11.30 11.68 8.04
C LEU A 223 11.97 11.56 6.66
N PRO A 224 12.98 12.38 6.30
CA PRO A 224 13.69 12.21 5.02
C PRO A 224 14.32 10.82 4.86
N GLU A 225 14.91 10.27 5.93
CA GLU A 225 15.51 8.94 5.89
C GLU A 225 14.45 7.84 5.82
N ASP A 226 13.34 7.99 6.54
CA ASP A 226 12.20 7.07 6.46
C ASP A 226 11.60 7.05 5.04
N LEU A 227 11.41 8.21 4.44
CA LEU A 227 10.95 8.35 3.05
C LEU A 227 11.95 7.71 2.07
N LYS A 228 13.25 7.90 2.29
CA LYS A 228 14.29 7.24 1.48
C LYS A 228 14.23 5.72 1.62
N ARG A 229 14.05 5.17 2.83
CA ARG A 229 13.88 3.73 3.03
C ARG A 229 12.65 3.19 2.32
N ALA A 230 11.54 3.93 2.33
CA ALA A 230 10.34 3.57 1.58
C ALA A 230 10.59 3.60 0.06
N TYR A 231 11.27 4.64 -0.44
CA TYR A 231 11.68 4.72 -1.85
C TYR A 231 12.56 3.54 -2.27
N ASP A 232 13.57 3.22 -1.45
CA ASP A 232 14.49 2.10 -1.71
C ASP A 232 13.75 0.75 -1.64
N LEU A 233 12.77 0.58 -0.75
CA LEU A 233 11.86 -0.58 -0.73
C LEU A 233 11.12 -0.69 -2.07
N GLY A 234 10.51 0.40 -2.53
CA GLY A 234 9.83 0.45 -3.84
C GLY A 234 10.73 -0.01 -4.97
N ARG A 235 11.97 0.49 -5.03
CA ARG A 235 12.94 0.05 -6.04
C ARG A 235 13.22 -1.43 -5.99
N ARG A 236 13.36 -2.04 -4.80
CA ARG A 236 13.67 -3.47 -4.63
C ARG A 236 12.52 -4.39 -5.02
N ILE A 237 11.28 -4.05 -4.67
CA ILE A 237 10.12 -4.89 -5.02
C ILE A 237 9.73 -4.77 -6.50
N CYS A 238 10.26 -3.75 -7.19
CA CYS A 238 10.04 -3.46 -8.60
C CYS A 238 11.30 -3.72 -9.47
N THR A 239 12.20 -4.60 -9.03
CA THR A 239 13.21 -5.20 -9.91
C THR A 239 12.79 -6.61 -10.30
N ASP A 240 13.34 -7.11 -11.40
CA ASP A 240 13.35 -8.56 -11.70
C ASP A 240 14.03 -9.34 -10.55
#